data_AF-A0A2N8ZMH6-F1
#
_entry.id   AF-A0A2N8ZMH6-F1
#
_cell.length_a   1.000
_cell.length_b   1.000
_cell.length_c   1.000
_cell.angle_alpha   90.00
_cell.angle_beta   90.00
_cell.angle_gamma   90.00
#
_symmetry.space_group_name_H-M   'P 1'
#
loop_
_entity.id
_entity.type
_entity.pdbx_description
1 polymer ?
#
loop_
_entity_poly.entity_id
_entity_poly.type
_entity_poly.pdbx_seq_one_letter_code
_entity_poly.pdbx_strand_id
1 'polypeptide(L)'
;MRKRLIESTNNRSQPTDDGSEKPTSSPQNELDKLEYDIEVAKKKHEAELHRLEAENTKALEEAEALKNQLETEQLRTKVIETSNSTQLKTHDTKQSILDKEHEHELKKLKLIEKEQELQKQVVRNRIKNALIVIIALLLIALLCLGIYRLYRWTVETPLIKEVIKKVEVPVETIVEKEKIVEKEVEVIPEECTQIRRNGKVYVSCDGVTIDGANTIGDSGLNKIPELITE
;
A
#
# COMPACT_ATOMS: atom_id res chain seq x y z
N MET A 1 -19.44 69.10 -21.42
CA MET A 1 -20.61 69.56 -20.65
C MET A 1 -20.46 71.06 -20.39
N ARG A 2 -21.38 71.86 -20.96
CA ARG A 2 -21.52 73.32 -20.78
C ARG A 2 -22.38 73.65 -19.55
N LYS A 3 -22.04 74.71 -18.82
CA LYS A 3 -22.95 75.69 -18.18
C LYS A 3 -22.22 77.05 -18.22
N ARG A 4 -22.53 77.95 -19.17
CA ARG A 4 -23.48 79.10 -19.12
C ARG A 4 -23.29 79.99 -17.88
N LEU A 5 -22.82 81.24 -18.01
CA LEU A 5 -23.51 82.49 -18.43
C LEU A 5 -24.52 83.02 -17.39
N ILE A 6 -24.35 84.30 -17.03
CA ILE A 6 -25.31 85.42 -16.74
C ILE A 6 -24.44 86.51 -16.04
N GLU A 7 -24.03 87.62 -16.64
CA GLU A 7 -24.80 88.77 -17.17
C GLU A 7 -25.39 89.68 -16.06
N SER A 8 -24.88 90.91 -15.94
CA SER A 8 -25.63 92.07 -15.46
C SER A 8 -24.88 93.37 -15.75
N THR A 9 -25.36 93.99 -16.82
CA THR A 9 -25.22 95.35 -17.33
C THR A 9 -25.42 96.50 -16.32
N ASN A 10 -24.67 97.59 -16.59
CA ASN A 10 -25.14 98.98 -16.74
C ASN A 10 -25.77 99.72 -15.54
N ASN A 11 -25.16 100.83 -15.12
CA ASN A 11 -25.82 102.13 -15.30
C ASN A 11 -24.86 103.33 -15.14
N ARG A 12 -24.93 104.17 -16.15
CA ARG A 12 -24.40 105.53 -16.26
C ARG A 12 -25.51 106.49 -15.81
N SER A 13 -25.23 107.35 -14.84
CA SER A 13 -26.01 108.56 -14.57
C SER A 13 -25.07 109.72 -14.25
N GLN A 14 -25.32 110.84 -14.92
CA GLN A 14 -24.63 112.12 -14.85
C GLN A 14 -24.78 112.82 -13.48
N PRO A 15 -23.96 113.86 -13.22
CA PRO A 15 -23.88 114.57 -11.96
C PRO A 15 -24.96 115.66 -11.86
N THR A 16 -25.44 115.90 -10.65
CA THR A 16 -26.13 117.14 -10.28
C THR A 16 -25.25 117.91 -9.31
N ASP A 17 -24.84 119.10 -9.79
CA ASP A 17 -24.40 120.26 -9.02
C ASP A 17 -25.33 120.48 -7.81
N ASP A 18 -24.76 120.62 -6.60
CA ASP A 18 -25.11 121.73 -5.71
C ASP A 18 -24.18 121.79 -4.48
N GLY A 19 -23.86 123.01 -4.06
CA GLY A 19 -23.31 123.33 -2.74
C GLY A 19 -21.80 123.16 -2.62
N SER A 20 -21.00 124.17 -2.94
CA SER A 20 -20.62 125.20 -1.95
C SER A 20 -20.07 124.59 -0.66
N GLU A 21 -18.78 124.32 -0.63
CA GLU A 21 -17.82 125.01 0.24
C GLU A 21 -16.45 124.38 0.00
N LYS A 22 -15.58 125.13 -0.67
CA LYS A 22 -14.17 124.81 -0.77
C LYS A 22 -13.54 125.39 0.50
N PRO A 23 -13.08 124.60 1.49
CA PRO A 23 -12.15 125.15 2.44
C PRO A 23 -10.83 125.29 1.69
N THR A 24 -10.31 126.51 1.67
CA THR A 24 -8.97 126.84 1.22
C THR A 24 -7.99 126.02 2.06
N SER A 25 -7.64 124.82 1.62
CA SER A 25 -6.60 124.01 2.25
C SER A 25 -5.25 124.57 1.86
N SER A 26 -4.53 125.06 2.86
CA SER A 26 -3.14 125.50 2.75
C SER A 26 -2.27 124.40 2.10
N PRO A 27 -1.26 124.72 1.26
CA PRO A 27 -0.35 123.75 0.60
C PRO A 27 0.31 122.74 1.55
N GLN A 28 0.43 123.07 2.84
CA GLN A 28 0.90 122.16 3.89
C GLN A 28 0.03 120.89 4.03
N ASN A 29 -1.29 121.00 3.87
CA ASN A 29 -2.26 119.95 4.17
C ASN A 29 -2.31 118.84 3.10
N GLU A 30 -1.96 119.15 1.84
CA GLU A 30 -1.82 118.15 0.78
C GLU A 30 -0.51 117.37 0.88
N LEU A 31 0.55 118.01 1.39
CA LEU A 31 1.86 117.38 1.58
C LEU A 31 1.81 116.33 2.69
N ASP A 32 1.19 116.65 3.83
CA ASP A 32 0.99 115.73 4.95
C ASP A 32 0.15 114.51 4.57
N LYS A 33 -0.86 114.70 3.69
CA LYS A 33 -1.68 113.61 3.17
C LYS A 33 -0.88 112.69 2.25
N LEU A 34 -0.03 113.27 1.40
CA LEU A 34 0.83 112.51 0.48
C LEU A 34 1.88 111.68 1.25
N GLU A 35 2.46 112.25 2.30
CA GLU A 35 3.43 111.58 3.17
C GLU A 35 2.78 110.41 3.93
N TYR A 36 1.55 110.59 4.42
CA TYR A 36 0.75 109.53 5.00
C TYR A 36 0.46 108.38 4.01
N ASP A 37 0.05 108.71 2.78
CA ASP A 37 -0.25 107.70 1.75
C ASP A 37 1.00 106.90 1.34
N ILE A 38 2.17 107.56 1.27
CA ILE A 38 3.47 106.92 1.01
C ILE A 38 3.82 105.95 2.15
N GLU A 39 3.62 106.36 3.40
CA GLU A 39 3.94 105.52 4.56
C GLU A 39 3.01 104.30 4.68
N VAL A 40 1.73 104.47 4.37
CA VAL A 40 0.76 103.37 4.29
C VAL A 40 1.13 102.40 3.16
N ALA A 41 1.51 102.91 1.98
CA ALA A 41 1.95 102.08 0.86
C ALA A 41 3.21 101.29 1.20
N LYS A 42 4.18 101.91 1.89
CA LYS A 42 5.41 101.25 2.33
C LYS A 42 5.14 100.13 3.34
N LYS A 43 4.32 100.38 4.37
CA LYS A 43 3.91 99.34 5.33
C LYS A 43 3.17 98.18 4.67
N LYS A 44 2.33 98.48 3.68
CA LYS A 44 1.61 97.45 2.92
C LYS A 44 2.58 96.59 2.09
N HIS A 45 3.58 97.21 1.46
CA HIS A 45 4.60 96.49 0.70
C HIS A 45 5.50 95.64 1.60
N GLU A 46 5.93 96.14 2.76
CA GLU A 46 6.67 95.37 3.75
C GLU A 46 5.86 94.16 4.27
N ALA A 47 4.57 94.34 4.52
CA ALA A 47 3.69 93.24 4.91
C ALA A 47 3.52 92.20 3.79
N GLU A 48 3.47 92.62 2.53
CA GLU A 48 3.40 91.73 1.37
C GLU A 48 4.70 90.95 1.18
N LEU A 49 5.85 91.61 1.34
CA LEU A 49 7.17 90.96 1.31
C LEU A 49 7.29 89.88 2.39
N HIS A 50 6.88 90.19 3.63
CA HIS A 50 6.87 89.22 4.72
C HIS A 50 5.91 88.05 4.49
N ARG A 51 4.76 88.28 3.86
CA ARG A 51 3.85 87.19 3.48
C ARG A 51 4.48 86.30 2.43
N LEU A 52 5.13 86.89 1.43
CA LEU A 52 5.80 86.15 0.37
C LEU A 52 6.96 85.31 0.91
N GLU A 53 7.79 85.87 1.80
CA GLU A 53 8.86 85.12 2.49
C GLU A 53 8.30 83.96 3.31
N ALA A 54 7.23 84.19 4.08
CA ALA A 54 6.59 83.15 4.88
C ALA A 54 5.93 82.04 4.02
N GLU A 55 5.46 82.37 2.82
CA GLU A 55 4.92 81.39 1.87
C GLU A 55 6.05 80.58 1.22
N ASN A 56 7.17 81.23 0.90
CA ASN A 56 8.33 80.58 0.31
C ASN A 56 9.02 79.63 1.30
N THR A 57 9.12 80.00 2.58
CA THR A 57 9.68 79.11 3.62
C THR A 57 8.78 77.89 3.85
N LYS A 58 7.45 78.08 3.90
CA LYS A 58 6.51 76.97 3.98
C LYS A 58 6.60 76.04 2.78
N ALA A 59 6.66 76.58 1.56
CA ALA A 59 6.81 75.79 0.35
C ALA A 59 8.13 74.99 0.35
N LEU A 60 9.21 75.56 0.88
CA LEU A 60 10.50 74.87 1.02
C LEU A 60 10.43 73.71 2.03
N GLU A 61 9.80 73.94 3.19
CA GLU A 61 9.58 72.90 4.21
C GLU A 61 8.70 71.76 3.69
N GLU A 62 7.62 72.08 2.96
CA GLU A 62 6.74 71.08 2.33
C GLU A 62 7.48 70.26 1.26
N ALA A 63 8.31 70.91 0.44
CA ALA A 63 9.13 70.24 -0.56
C ALA A 63 10.16 69.29 0.06
N GLU A 64 10.78 69.69 1.18
CA GLU A 64 11.73 68.84 1.91
C GLU A 64 11.02 67.65 2.59
N ALA A 65 9.85 67.88 3.19
CA ALA A 65 9.03 66.82 3.77
C ALA A 65 8.60 65.78 2.72
N LEU A 66 8.18 66.24 1.53
CA LEU A 66 7.83 65.37 0.40
C LEU A 66 9.03 64.56 -0.11
N LYS A 67 10.21 65.19 -0.19
CA LYS A 67 11.45 64.51 -0.59
C LYS A 67 11.81 63.40 0.40
N ASN A 68 11.74 63.69 1.70
CA ASN A 68 12.01 62.70 2.75
C ASN A 68 10.99 61.55 2.72
N GLN A 69 9.71 61.83 2.47
CA GLN A 69 8.70 60.78 2.28
C GLN A 69 9.01 59.90 1.06
N LEU A 70 9.34 60.50 -0.08
CA LEU A 70 9.66 59.75 -1.30
C LEU A 70 10.87 58.83 -1.11
N GLU A 71 11.91 59.31 -0.44
CA GLU A 71 13.10 58.49 -0.13
C GLU A 71 12.75 57.31 0.79
N THR A 72 11.87 57.53 1.78
CA THR A 72 11.41 56.44 2.66
C THR A 72 10.56 55.40 1.93
N GLU A 73 9.72 55.82 0.97
CA GLU A 73 8.95 54.89 0.14
C GLU A 73 9.83 54.09 -0.82
N GLN A 74 10.85 54.73 -1.40
CA GLN A 74 11.85 54.03 -2.23
C GLN A 74 12.65 53.01 -1.41
N LEU A 75 13.02 53.33 -0.18
CA LEU A 75 13.66 52.36 0.71
C LEU A 75 12.73 51.19 1.03
N ARG A 76 11.45 51.47 1.35
CA ARG A 76 10.46 50.42 1.66
C ARG A 76 10.25 49.48 0.48
N THR A 77 10.06 50.02 -0.72
CA THR A 77 9.87 49.21 -1.93
C THR A 77 11.09 48.33 -2.23
N LYS A 78 12.31 48.87 -2.10
CA LYS A 78 13.55 48.11 -2.27
C LYS A 78 13.72 46.98 -1.24
N VAL A 79 13.33 47.22 0.02
CA VAL A 79 13.33 46.19 1.07
C VAL A 79 12.32 45.09 0.77
N ILE A 80 11.11 45.46 0.33
CA ILE A 80 10.07 44.50 -0.05
C ILE A 80 10.53 43.64 -1.22
N GLU A 81 11.10 44.23 -2.26
CA GLU A 81 11.62 43.51 -3.43
C GLU A 81 12.74 42.55 -3.04
N THR A 82 13.69 43.01 -2.23
CA THR A 82 14.79 42.18 -1.73
C THR A 82 14.27 41.00 -0.93
N SER A 83 13.32 41.24 -0.01
CA SER A 83 12.67 40.22 0.82
C SER A 83 11.91 39.18 -0.01
N ASN A 84 11.13 39.63 -1.00
CA ASN A 84 10.41 38.74 -1.90
C ASN A 84 11.38 37.88 -2.72
N SER A 85 12.47 38.46 -3.22
CA SER A 85 13.48 37.73 -4.00
C SER A 85 14.19 36.65 -3.18
N THR A 86 14.50 36.90 -1.91
CA THR A 86 15.10 35.89 -1.02
C THR A 86 14.10 34.82 -0.65
N GLN A 87 12.84 35.18 -0.38
CA GLN A 87 11.80 34.17 -0.12
C GLN A 87 11.58 33.26 -1.33
N LEU A 88 11.54 33.80 -2.55
CA LEU A 88 11.41 33.00 -3.77
C LEU A 88 12.56 31.99 -3.91
N LYS A 89 13.81 32.44 -3.77
CA LYS A 89 14.99 31.56 -3.83
C LYS A 89 14.98 30.49 -2.75
N THR A 90 14.49 30.82 -1.55
CA THR A 90 14.38 29.87 -0.44
C THR A 90 13.28 28.83 -0.70
N HIS A 91 12.18 29.24 -1.33
CA HIS A 91 11.10 28.35 -1.72
C HIS A 91 11.54 27.39 -2.83
N ASP A 92 12.20 27.89 -3.88
CA ASP A 92 12.71 27.09 -5.00
C ASP A 92 13.76 26.05 -4.54
N THR A 93 14.68 26.46 -3.64
CA THR A 93 15.66 25.53 -3.07
C THR A 93 15.01 24.46 -2.22
N LYS A 94 14.00 24.80 -1.40
CA LYS A 94 13.23 23.81 -0.63
C LYS A 94 12.48 22.84 -1.52
N GLN A 95 11.82 23.31 -2.58
CA GLN A 95 11.15 22.43 -3.54
C GLN A 95 12.15 21.49 -4.22
N SER A 96 13.31 22.00 -4.68
CA SER A 96 14.33 21.15 -5.30
C SER A 96 14.86 20.06 -4.36
N ILE A 97 14.98 20.35 -3.05
CA ILE A 97 15.40 19.35 -2.07
C ILE A 97 14.32 18.29 -1.88
N LEU A 98 13.05 18.69 -1.74
CA LEU A 98 11.91 17.78 -1.63
C LEU A 98 11.78 16.88 -2.86
N ASP A 99 11.95 17.44 -4.06
CA ASP A 99 11.88 16.67 -5.31
C ASP A 99 12.99 15.61 -5.38
N LYS A 100 14.22 15.96 -4.97
CA LYS A 100 15.34 15.02 -4.90
C LYS A 100 15.11 13.92 -3.86
N GLU A 101 14.53 14.27 -2.71
CA GLU A 101 14.18 13.31 -1.67
C GLU A 101 13.11 12.34 -2.16
N HIS A 102 12.05 12.85 -2.79
CA HIS A 102 11.00 12.03 -3.39
C HIS A 102 11.53 11.13 -4.52
N GLU A 103 12.43 11.64 -5.37
CA GLU A 103 13.07 10.83 -6.41
C GLU A 103 13.90 9.68 -5.82
N HIS A 104 14.61 9.95 -4.73
CA HIS A 104 15.39 8.94 -4.02
C HIS A 104 14.52 7.87 -3.36
N GLU A 105 13.42 8.26 -2.71
CA GLU A 105 12.43 7.34 -2.17
C GLU A 105 11.78 6.49 -3.27
N LEU A 106 11.46 7.08 -4.42
CA LEU A 106 10.93 6.34 -5.57
C LEU A 106 11.91 5.28 -6.08
N LYS A 107 13.22 5.61 -6.11
CA LYS A 107 14.27 4.66 -6.51
C LYS A 107 14.38 3.49 -5.53
N LYS A 108 14.32 3.75 -4.22
CA LYS A 108 14.29 2.68 -3.20
C LYS A 108 13.09 1.76 -3.37
N LEU A 109 11.90 2.34 -3.54
CA LEU A 109 10.66 1.58 -3.76
C LEU A 109 10.77 0.66 -4.99
N LYS A 110 11.31 1.18 -6.10
CA LYS A 110 11.56 0.37 -7.31
C LYS A 110 12.57 -0.76 -7.10
N LEU A 111 13.60 -0.56 -6.27
CA LEU A 111 14.55 -1.62 -5.93
C LEU A 111 13.88 -2.71 -5.10
N ILE A 112 13.09 -2.33 -4.09
CA ILE A 112 12.33 -3.28 -3.26
C ILE A 112 11.33 -4.06 -4.12
N GLU A 113 10.62 -3.38 -5.03
CA GLU A 113 9.68 -4.02 -5.95
C GLU A 113 10.38 -5.07 -6.82
N LYS A 114 11.53 -4.74 -7.41
CA LYS A 114 12.33 -5.70 -8.20
C LYS A 114 12.80 -6.89 -7.37
N GLU A 115 13.25 -6.67 -6.14
CA GLU A 115 13.66 -7.76 -5.24
C GLU A 115 12.46 -8.67 -4.91
N GLN A 116 11.29 -8.09 -4.64
CA GLN A 116 10.06 -8.85 -4.40
C GLN A 116 9.63 -9.66 -5.61
N GLU A 117 9.70 -9.10 -6.82
CA GLU A 117 9.40 -9.83 -8.05
C GLU A 117 10.35 -11.01 -8.24
N LEU A 118 11.65 -10.80 -8.01
CA LEU A 118 12.65 -11.85 -8.11
C LEU A 118 12.37 -12.98 -7.09
N GLN A 119 12.07 -12.62 -5.84
CA GLN A 119 11.70 -13.59 -4.81
C GLN A 119 10.44 -14.37 -5.19
N LYS A 120 9.39 -13.69 -5.69
CA LYS A 120 8.17 -14.34 -6.18
C LYS A 120 8.46 -15.31 -7.31
N GLN A 121 9.35 -14.98 -8.24
CA GLN A 121 9.75 -15.88 -9.32
C GLN A 121 10.50 -17.10 -8.79
N VAL A 122 11.45 -16.93 -7.87
CA VAL A 122 12.19 -18.04 -7.25
C VAL A 122 11.23 -18.98 -6.50
N VAL A 123 10.34 -18.44 -5.68
CA VAL A 123 9.34 -19.23 -4.94
C VAL A 123 8.41 -19.96 -5.89
N ARG A 124 7.90 -19.29 -6.93
CA ARG A 124 7.05 -19.90 -7.96
C ARG A 124 7.77 -21.06 -8.65
N ASN A 125 9.03 -20.89 -9.01
CA ASN A 125 9.81 -21.94 -9.66
C ASN A 125 10.09 -23.11 -8.71
N ARG A 126 10.35 -22.86 -7.42
CA ARG A 126 10.48 -23.92 -6.40
C ARG A 126 9.19 -24.72 -6.24
N ILE A 127 8.03 -24.05 -6.18
CA ILE A 127 6.72 -24.72 -6.08
C ILE A 127 6.46 -25.56 -7.33
N LYS A 128 6.71 -25.02 -8.52
CA LYS A 128 6.58 -25.77 -9.79
C LYS A 128 7.46 -27.02 -9.80
N ASN A 129 8.72 -26.88 -9.41
CA ASN A 129 9.64 -28.03 -9.37
C ASN A 129 9.19 -29.07 -8.34
N ALA A 130 8.72 -28.65 -7.16
CA ALA A 130 8.17 -29.56 -6.17
C ALA A 130 6.95 -30.33 -6.71
N LEU A 131 6.05 -29.64 -7.42
CA LEU A 131 4.89 -30.28 -8.07
C LEU A 131 5.33 -31.31 -9.12
N ILE A 132 6.32 -30.99 -9.95
CA ILE A 132 6.86 -31.91 -10.97
C ILE A 132 7.45 -33.16 -10.30
N VAL A 133 8.20 -33.01 -9.21
CA VAL A 133 8.77 -34.14 -8.45
C VAL A 133 7.67 -35.02 -7.88
N ILE A 134 6.62 -34.44 -7.30
CA ILE A 134 5.48 -35.20 -6.76
C ILE A 134 4.78 -36.00 -7.87
N ILE A 135 4.53 -35.38 -9.02
CA ILE A 135 3.92 -36.05 -10.17
C ILE A 135 4.83 -37.18 -10.68
N ALA A 136 6.14 -36.96 -10.78
CA ALA A 136 7.09 -37.98 -11.19
C ALA A 136 7.09 -39.18 -10.23
N LEU A 137 7.05 -38.94 -8.91
CA LEU A 137 6.94 -40.01 -7.91
C LEU A 137 5.63 -40.79 -8.03
N LEU A 138 4.51 -40.12 -8.28
CA LEU A 138 3.22 -40.78 -8.53
C LEU A 138 3.26 -41.65 -9.78
N LEU A 139 3.86 -41.16 -10.87
CA LEU A 139 4.03 -41.94 -12.10
C LEU A 139 4.90 -43.19 -11.87
N ILE A 140 5.99 -43.06 -11.11
CA ILE A 140 6.85 -44.21 -10.74
C ILE A 140 6.06 -45.21 -9.91
N ALA A 141 5.29 -44.77 -8.91
CA ALA A 141 4.46 -45.65 -8.09
C ALA A 141 3.40 -46.39 -8.92
N LEU A 142 2.74 -45.70 -9.84
CA LEU A 142 1.80 -46.30 -10.79
C LEU A 142 2.48 -47.30 -11.73
N LEU A 143 3.68 -47.00 -12.20
CA LEU A 143 4.47 -47.91 -13.03
C LEU A 143 4.83 -49.18 -12.27
N CYS A 144 5.30 -49.06 -11.01
CA CYS A 144 5.58 -50.20 -10.15
C CYS A 144 4.33 -51.06 -9.90
N LEU A 145 3.18 -50.43 -9.62
CA LEU A 145 1.90 -51.13 -9.49
C LEU A 145 1.49 -51.83 -10.78
N GLY A 146 1.69 -51.19 -11.94
CA GLY A 146 1.43 -51.75 -13.26
C GLY A 146 2.29 -52.98 -13.53
N ILE A 147 3.59 -52.89 -13.31
CA ILE A 147 4.54 -54.00 -13.46
C ILE A 147 4.18 -55.15 -12.51
N TYR A 148 3.88 -54.85 -11.24
CA TYR A 148 3.46 -55.85 -10.27
C TYR A 148 2.18 -56.57 -10.72
N ARG A 149 1.19 -55.83 -11.23
CA ARG A 149 -0.05 -56.42 -11.74
C ARG A 149 0.19 -57.28 -12.98
N LEU A 150 1.05 -56.84 -13.89
CA LEU A 150 1.42 -57.63 -15.07
C LEU A 150 2.17 -58.90 -14.68
N TYR A 151 3.14 -58.81 -13.76
CA TYR A 151 3.84 -59.98 -13.21
C TYR A 151 2.86 -60.96 -12.54
N ARG A 152 1.90 -60.45 -11.76
CA ARG A 152 0.88 -61.30 -11.14
C ARG A 152 0.02 -62.01 -12.18
N TRP A 153 -0.36 -61.32 -13.25
CA TRP A 153 -1.15 -61.90 -14.36
C TRP A 153 -0.38 -62.96 -15.15
N THR A 154 0.93 -62.86 -15.26
CA THR A 154 1.74 -63.86 -15.99
C THR A 154 2.10 -65.07 -15.12
N VAL A 155 2.12 -64.93 -13.80
CA VAL A 155 2.54 -65.99 -12.87
C VAL A 155 1.36 -66.72 -12.21
N GLU A 156 0.22 -66.06 -12.01
CA GLU A 156 -1.00 -66.75 -11.54
C GLU A 156 -1.67 -67.48 -12.71
N THR A 157 -1.61 -68.82 -12.70
CA THR A 157 -2.41 -69.67 -13.60
C THR A 157 -3.88 -69.26 -13.55
N PRO A 158 -4.56 -69.01 -14.69
CA PRO A 158 -5.98 -68.71 -14.68
C PRO A 158 -6.69 -69.87 -13.98
N LEU A 159 -7.46 -69.56 -12.94
CA LEU A 159 -8.28 -70.51 -12.20
C LEU A 159 -9.39 -71.01 -13.13
N ILE A 160 -9.02 -71.87 -14.08
CA ILE A 160 -9.91 -72.65 -14.91
C ILE A 160 -10.70 -73.51 -13.93
N LYS A 161 -11.92 -73.07 -13.64
CA LYS A 161 -12.92 -73.90 -12.97
C LYS A 161 -13.10 -75.12 -13.87
N GLU A 162 -12.50 -76.23 -13.48
CA GLU A 162 -12.81 -77.53 -14.05
C GLU A 162 -14.31 -77.74 -13.88
N VAL A 163 -15.05 -77.56 -14.97
CA VAL A 163 -16.48 -77.89 -15.02
C VAL A 163 -16.55 -79.39 -14.79
N ILE A 164 -16.97 -79.78 -13.58
CA ILE A 164 -17.28 -81.15 -13.20
C ILE A 164 -18.31 -81.65 -14.23
N LYS A 165 -17.84 -82.41 -15.22
CA LYS A 165 -18.69 -83.20 -16.10
C LYS A 165 -19.53 -84.09 -15.18
N LYS A 166 -20.82 -83.81 -15.09
CA LYS A 166 -21.80 -84.75 -14.53
C LYS A 166 -21.77 -85.98 -15.42
N VAL A 167 -21.07 -87.02 -14.97
CA VAL A 167 -21.15 -88.36 -15.54
C VAL A 167 -22.36 -89.01 -14.88
N GLU A 168 -23.43 -89.19 -15.66
CA GLU A 168 -24.55 -90.05 -15.30
C GLU A 168 -24.08 -91.50 -15.36
N VAL A 169 -24.11 -92.16 -14.20
CA VAL A 169 -23.80 -93.59 -14.05
C VAL A 169 -25.10 -94.38 -14.24
N PRO A 170 -25.09 -95.40 -15.12
CA PRO A 170 -25.70 -96.65 -14.72
C PRO A 170 -24.65 -97.77 -14.63
N VAL A 171 -24.54 -98.24 -13.38
CA VAL A 171 -24.13 -99.54 -12.85
C VAL A 171 -23.81 -100.60 -13.91
N GLU A 172 -22.58 -101.13 -13.89
CA GLU A 172 -22.33 -102.58 -13.91
C GLU A 172 -20.85 -102.93 -13.59
N THR A 173 -20.67 -103.78 -12.58
CA THR A 173 -19.59 -104.76 -12.37
C THR A 173 -18.13 -104.31 -12.10
N ILE A 174 -17.80 -104.33 -10.80
CA ILE A 174 -16.60 -104.90 -10.15
C ILE A 174 -15.50 -105.41 -11.11
N VAL A 175 -14.32 -104.77 -11.12
CA VAL A 175 -12.99 -105.40 -10.94
C VAL A 175 -11.98 -104.33 -10.49
N GLU A 176 -11.34 -104.63 -9.37
CA GLU A 176 -10.15 -104.02 -8.77
C GLU A 176 -9.11 -103.51 -9.78
N LYS A 177 -8.65 -102.27 -9.58
CA LYS A 177 -7.23 -101.92 -9.53
C LYS A 177 -7.07 -100.48 -9.04
N GLU A 178 -6.79 -100.39 -7.75
CA GLU A 178 -6.32 -99.21 -7.04
C GLU A 178 -5.14 -98.56 -7.77
N LYS A 179 -5.29 -97.28 -8.12
CA LYS A 179 -4.18 -96.32 -8.10
C LYS A 179 -4.74 -94.93 -7.87
N ILE A 180 -5.31 -94.75 -6.69
CA ILE A 180 -5.70 -93.45 -6.17
C ILE A 180 -4.41 -92.78 -5.69
N VAL A 181 -4.07 -91.67 -6.35
CA VAL A 181 -3.15 -90.66 -5.84
C VAL A 181 -3.93 -89.92 -4.75
N GLU A 182 -3.75 -90.35 -3.50
CA GLU A 182 -4.32 -89.69 -2.34
C GLU A 182 -3.36 -88.62 -1.82
N LYS A 183 -3.71 -87.39 -2.17
CA LYS A 183 -3.36 -86.17 -1.45
C LYS A 183 -3.77 -86.38 0.01
N GLU A 184 -2.82 -86.46 0.94
CA GLU A 184 -3.06 -86.52 2.38
C GLU A 184 -3.93 -85.31 2.80
N VAL A 185 -5.23 -85.54 2.86
CA VAL A 185 -6.16 -84.73 3.64
C VAL A 185 -6.22 -85.46 4.98
N GLU A 186 -5.44 -84.97 5.94
CA GLU A 186 -5.44 -85.44 7.33
C GLU A 186 -6.86 -85.31 7.90
N VAL A 187 -7.62 -86.41 7.84
CA VAL A 187 -8.91 -86.52 8.52
C VAL A 187 -8.60 -86.88 9.97
N ILE A 188 -8.64 -85.87 10.85
CA ILE A 188 -8.56 -86.09 12.29
C ILE A 188 -9.88 -86.73 12.73
N PRO A 189 -9.89 -87.96 13.31
CA PRO A 189 -11.12 -88.59 13.79
C PRO A 189 -11.74 -87.77 14.93
N GLU A 190 -13.09 -87.80 15.05
CA GLU A 190 -13.87 -86.97 16.00
C GLU A 190 -13.51 -87.19 17.48
N GLU A 191 -12.70 -88.19 17.80
CA GLU A 191 -12.24 -88.53 19.15
C GLU A 191 -10.92 -87.84 19.56
N CYS A 192 -10.33 -87.02 18.69
CA CYS A 192 -9.05 -86.36 18.94
C CYS A 192 -9.16 -84.83 18.90
N THR A 193 -8.63 -84.16 19.93
CA THR A 193 -8.66 -82.69 20.04
C THR A 193 -7.30 -82.10 19.67
N GLN A 194 -7.29 -81.13 18.75
CA GLN A 194 -6.08 -80.41 18.36
C GLN A 194 -5.83 -79.23 19.31
N ILE A 195 -4.69 -79.22 20.00
CA ILE A 195 -4.29 -78.18 20.94
C ILE A 195 -3.05 -77.45 20.40
N ARG A 196 -3.11 -76.12 20.29
CA ARG A 196 -1.99 -75.26 19.88
C ARG A 196 -1.40 -74.52 21.09
N ARG A 197 -0.13 -74.74 21.41
CA ARG A 197 0.62 -74.00 22.46
C ARG A 197 2.06 -73.74 21.99
N ASN A 198 2.58 -72.54 22.24
CA ASN A 198 3.94 -72.11 21.88
C ASN A 198 4.34 -72.38 20.41
N GLY A 199 3.42 -72.17 19.46
CA GLY A 199 3.67 -72.32 18.02
C GLY A 199 3.78 -73.76 17.51
N LYS A 200 3.55 -74.78 18.36
CA LYS A 200 3.52 -76.19 17.98
C LYS A 200 2.11 -76.75 18.11
N VAL A 201 1.72 -77.61 17.17
CA VAL A 201 0.42 -78.28 17.12
C VAL A 201 0.58 -79.65 17.76
N TYR A 202 -0.22 -79.94 18.78
CA TYR A 202 -0.27 -81.25 19.43
C TYR A 202 -1.66 -81.83 19.25
N VAL A 203 -1.72 -83.13 18.95
CA VAL A 203 -2.99 -83.87 18.86
C VAL A 203 -3.10 -84.73 20.11
N SER A 204 -4.13 -84.49 20.91
CA SER A 204 -4.44 -85.30 22.09
C SER A 204 -5.56 -86.26 21.73
N CYS A 205 -5.23 -87.54 21.69
CA CYS A 205 -6.19 -88.64 21.61
C CYS A 205 -6.05 -89.40 22.94
N ASP A 206 -7.08 -89.39 23.79
CA ASP A 206 -7.03 -90.08 25.08
C ASP A 206 -6.90 -91.59 24.85
N GLY A 207 -5.72 -92.15 25.15
CA GLY A 207 -5.50 -93.60 25.27
C GLY A 207 -5.36 -94.41 23.98
N VAL A 208 -5.21 -93.78 22.80
CA VAL A 208 -4.98 -94.51 21.53
C VAL A 208 -3.70 -94.02 20.86
N THR A 209 -2.76 -94.95 20.64
CA THR A 209 -1.53 -94.73 19.88
C THR A 209 -1.86 -94.76 18.38
N ILE A 210 -1.57 -93.66 17.67
CA ILE A 210 -1.68 -93.57 16.21
C ILE A 210 -0.24 -93.56 15.65
N ASP A 211 0.07 -94.45 14.72
CA ASP A 211 1.38 -94.45 14.04
C ASP A 211 1.52 -93.19 13.18
N GLY A 212 2.55 -92.38 13.46
CA GLY A 212 2.97 -91.26 12.62
C GLY A 212 2.88 -89.85 13.23
N ALA A 213 2.26 -89.67 14.42
CA ALA A 213 2.21 -88.38 15.10
C ALA A 213 2.62 -88.50 16.57
N ASN A 214 3.46 -87.56 17.06
CA ASN A 214 3.89 -87.55 18.46
C ASN A 214 2.68 -87.31 19.38
N THR A 215 2.21 -88.36 20.03
CA THR A 215 1.15 -88.27 21.03
C THR A 215 1.71 -87.68 22.35
N ILE A 216 0.84 -87.11 23.18
CA ILE A 216 1.22 -86.58 24.52
C ILE A 216 1.84 -87.68 25.40
N GLY A 217 1.44 -88.95 25.19
CA GLY A 217 1.99 -90.13 25.88
C GLY A 217 3.46 -90.39 25.55
N ASP A 218 3.85 -90.26 24.27
CA ASP A 218 5.26 -90.45 23.84
C ASP A 218 6.18 -89.31 24.29
N SER A 219 5.61 -88.17 24.69
CA SER A 219 6.35 -86.99 25.16
C SER A 219 6.63 -87.00 26.68
N GLY A 220 6.28 -88.07 27.40
CA GLY A 220 6.59 -88.24 28.84
C GLY A 220 5.82 -87.31 29.78
N LEU A 221 4.76 -86.64 29.30
CA LEU A 221 3.95 -85.71 30.08
C LEU A 221 2.69 -86.43 30.59
N ASN A 222 2.76 -86.98 31.79
CA ASN A 222 1.67 -87.77 32.40
C ASN A 222 0.49 -86.95 32.94
N LYS A 223 0.42 -85.63 32.67
CA LYS A 223 -0.67 -84.78 33.16
C LYS A 223 -1.06 -83.73 32.13
N ILE A 224 -2.36 -83.63 31.90
CA ILE A 224 -3.00 -82.53 31.16
C ILE A 224 -2.69 -81.23 31.91
N PRO A 225 -2.00 -80.25 31.31
CA PRO A 225 -1.76 -78.97 31.97
C PRO A 225 -3.09 -78.20 32.08
N GLU A 226 -3.49 -77.90 33.32
CA GLU A 226 -4.74 -77.19 33.63
C GLU A 226 -4.81 -75.83 32.92
N LEU A 227 -6.00 -75.51 32.39
CA LEU A 227 -6.31 -74.19 31.84
C LEU A 227 -6.26 -73.15 32.97
N ILE A 228 -5.30 -72.23 32.90
CA ILE A 228 -5.39 -70.97 33.64
C ILE A 228 -6.47 -70.14 32.94
N THR A 229 -7.67 -70.10 33.51
CA THR A 229 -8.65 -69.04 33.26
C THR A 229 -8.32 -67.86 34.18
N GLU A 230 -8.26 -66.65 33.60
CA GLU A 230 -8.26 -65.39 34.37
C GLU A 230 -9.45 -65.30 35.33
#